data_AF-A0A3N5G2T7-F1
#
_entry.id   AF-A0A3N5G2T7-F1
#
_cell.length_a   1.000
_cell.length_b   1.000
_cell.length_c   1.000
_cell.angle_alpha   90.00
_cell.angle_beta   90.00
_cell.angle_gamma   90.00
#
_symmetry.space_group_name_H-M   'P 1'
#
loop_
_entity.id
_entity.type
_entity.pdbx_description
1 polymer ?
#
loop_
_entity_poly.entity_id
_entity_poly.type
_entity_poly.pdbx_seq_one_letter_code
_entity_poly.pdbx_strand_id
1 'polypeptide(L)'
;RGNPVRINRAYAEADVKILTGFIEPHFFAGFSGGPKGVLPSIAGFESVLSNHGREMISQPRATWGVTAGNPIWDEMCEMAQRTNPTFLVNVTMNDARQLTGVFAGEMLSAHAAGCAFVAEHALVSVEAPYDVVITTNSGYPLDQNLYQTIKGLSAAARVVRPGGALVMCAACNDGLPNHGKYAELLQQGGSPQGVLALLSQPGFSAHDQWQVQIQAQVQLKADVYVHSGGLSDDDIRRALFTPLRQAQDSALRLAEGTALRLAQDSALSLPAALESLLTRYGPRLCVIPNGPQVIPTLLQS
;
A
#
# COMPACT_ATOMS: atom_id res chain seq x y z
N ARG A 1 -4.77 -23.68 5.92
CA ARG A 1 -3.87 -24.11 4.80
C ARG A 1 -2.66 -24.99 5.22
N GLY A 2 -2.72 -25.79 6.28
CA GLY A 2 -1.59 -26.67 6.69
C GLY A 2 -0.40 -25.97 7.36
N ASN A 3 -0.31 -24.64 7.26
CA ASN A 3 0.71 -23.85 7.94
C ASN A 3 0.54 -23.90 9.47
N PRO A 4 1.61 -24.20 10.25
CA PRO A 4 1.55 -24.10 11.70
C PRO A 4 1.38 -22.64 12.11
N VAL A 5 0.46 -22.43 13.04
CA VAL A 5 0.06 -21.11 13.51
C VAL A 5 0.33 -21.00 14.99
N ARG A 6 0.98 -19.90 15.39
CA ARG A 6 1.11 -19.54 16.80
C ARG A 6 0.34 -18.25 17.04
N ILE A 7 -0.39 -18.20 18.16
CA ILE A 7 -1.14 -17.04 18.62
C ILE A 7 -0.69 -16.73 20.04
N ASN A 8 -0.73 -15.45 20.40
CA ASN A 8 -0.46 -15.00 21.76
C ASN A 8 -1.31 -15.77 22.77
N ARG A 9 -0.62 -16.41 23.73
CA ARG A 9 -1.24 -17.27 24.75
C ARG A 9 -2.31 -16.54 25.58
N ALA A 10 -2.05 -15.29 25.97
CA ALA A 10 -2.99 -14.53 26.79
C ALA A 10 -4.32 -14.28 26.06
N TYR A 11 -4.25 -14.01 24.75
CA TYR A 11 -5.46 -13.92 23.93
C TYR A 11 -6.11 -15.28 23.73
N ALA A 12 -5.35 -16.33 23.45
CA ALA A 12 -5.89 -17.67 23.21
C ALA A 12 -6.64 -18.24 24.44
N GLU A 13 -6.09 -18.04 25.64
CA GLU A 13 -6.63 -18.52 26.92
C GLU A 13 -7.74 -17.63 27.49
N ALA A 14 -8.02 -16.46 26.92
CA ALA A 14 -9.05 -15.57 27.42
C ALA A 14 -10.48 -16.13 27.23
N ASP A 15 -11.31 -15.96 28.26
CA ASP A 15 -12.75 -16.29 28.22
C ASP A 15 -13.52 -15.35 27.30
N VAL A 16 -13.12 -14.08 27.25
CA VAL A 16 -13.72 -13.03 26.42
C VAL A 16 -12.64 -12.42 25.53
N LYS A 17 -12.86 -12.48 24.22
CA LYS A 17 -11.91 -12.08 23.18
C LYS A 17 -12.51 -10.96 22.35
N ILE A 18 -12.08 -9.72 22.60
CA ILE A 18 -12.56 -8.55 21.86
C ILE A 18 -11.48 -8.09 20.90
N LEU A 19 -11.79 -8.07 19.61
CA LEU A 19 -10.93 -7.51 18.58
C LEU A 19 -11.30 -6.04 18.37
N THR A 20 -10.31 -5.18 18.28
CA THR A 20 -10.50 -3.76 18.00
C THR A 20 -9.47 -3.22 17.00
N GLY A 21 -9.80 -2.12 16.34
CA GLY A 21 -8.97 -1.50 15.32
C GLY A 21 -9.77 -0.57 14.43
N PHE A 22 -9.17 -0.17 13.32
CA PHE A 22 -9.85 0.65 12.32
C PHE A 22 -9.77 -0.01 10.94
N ILE A 23 -10.69 0.37 10.05
CA ILE A 23 -10.81 -0.14 8.69
C ILE A 23 -10.36 0.96 7.73
N GLU A 24 -9.32 0.66 6.96
CA GLU A 24 -8.80 1.44 5.84
C GLU A 24 -8.46 0.48 4.68
N PRO A 25 -8.35 0.96 3.44
CA PRO A 25 -7.86 0.15 2.33
C PRO A 25 -6.44 -0.40 2.62
N HIS A 26 -6.16 -1.62 2.15
CA HIS A 26 -4.85 -2.26 2.36
C HIS A 26 -4.34 -2.94 1.08
N PHE A 27 -3.15 -2.52 0.64
CA PHE A 27 -2.50 -2.86 -0.64
C PHE A 27 -2.43 -4.31 -1.08
N PHE A 28 -2.41 -5.27 -0.17
CA PHE A 28 -2.48 -6.70 -0.51
C PHE A 28 -3.52 -7.51 0.27
N ALA A 29 -4.18 -6.91 1.28
CA ALA A 29 -5.11 -7.61 2.16
C ALA A 29 -6.57 -7.19 1.93
N GLY A 30 -6.82 -6.35 0.92
CA GLY A 30 -8.12 -5.71 0.71
C GLY A 30 -8.30 -4.52 1.64
N PHE A 31 -8.50 -4.79 2.92
CA PHE A 31 -8.75 -3.81 3.97
C PHE A 31 -8.01 -4.18 5.28
N SER A 32 -7.86 -3.21 6.19
CA SER A 32 -7.45 -3.46 7.57
C SER A 32 -8.64 -3.88 8.45
N GLY A 33 -8.41 -4.01 9.76
CA GLY A 33 -9.45 -4.38 10.72
C GLY A 33 -9.80 -5.87 10.72
N GLY A 34 -10.82 -6.22 11.51
CA GLY A 34 -11.40 -7.57 11.60
C GLY A 34 -10.33 -8.63 11.92
N PRO A 35 -10.23 -9.69 11.10
CA PRO A 35 -9.23 -10.75 11.22
C PRO A 35 -7.77 -10.29 11.40
N LYS A 36 -7.41 -9.08 10.93
CA LYS A 36 -6.04 -8.56 11.13
C LYS A 36 -5.67 -8.34 12.59
N GLY A 37 -6.67 -8.14 13.46
CA GLY A 37 -6.48 -8.09 14.91
C GLY A 37 -5.95 -9.39 15.51
N VAL A 38 -5.98 -10.50 14.74
CA VAL A 38 -5.33 -11.77 15.08
C VAL A 38 -4.04 -11.95 14.28
N LEU A 39 -4.14 -12.04 12.94
CA LEU A 39 -3.00 -12.17 12.04
C LEU A 39 -2.87 -10.90 11.18
N PRO A 40 -1.83 -10.07 11.34
CA PRO A 40 -0.57 -10.37 12.03
C PRO A 40 -0.49 -9.97 13.51
N SER A 41 -1.44 -9.20 14.04
CA SER A 41 -1.25 -8.41 15.28
C SER A 41 -0.80 -9.18 16.52
N ILE A 42 -1.25 -10.42 16.70
CA ILE A 42 -0.94 -11.25 17.87
C ILE A 42 -0.52 -12.67 17.47
N ALA A 43 -0.11 -12.85 16.21
CA ALA A 43 0.39 -14.11 15.70
C ALA A 43 1.92 -14.21 15.86
N GLY A 44 2.43 -15.44 15.87
CA GLY A 44 3.85 -15.71 15.78
C GLY A 44 4.43 -15.17 14.48
N PHE A 45 5.67 -14.70 14.54
CA PHE A 45 6.35 -14.07 13.41
C PHE A 45 6.45 -14.99 12.18
N GLU A 46 6.61 -16.29 12.40
CA GLU A 46 6.59 -17.32 11.36
C GLU A 46 5.27 -17.36 10.57
N SER A 47 4.13 -17.16 11.25
CA SER A 47 2.82 -17.11 10.61
C SER A 47 2.66 -15.83 9.79
N VAL A 48 3.22 -14.72 10.27
CA VAL A 48 3.28 -13.46 9.52
C VAL A 48 4.09 -13.65 8.24
N LEU A 49 5.30 -14.22 8.33
CA LEU A 49 6.16 -14.47 7.17
C LEU A 49 5.52 -15.40 6.14
N SER A 50 4.86 -16.47 6.59
CA SER A 50 4.15 -17.39 5.70
C SER A 50 2.99 -16.70 4.98
N ASN A 51 2.16 -15.95 5.71
CA ASN A 51 1.01 -15.23 5.15
C ASN A 51 1.43 -14.10 4.20
N HIS A 52 2.57 -13.46 4.46
CA HIS A 52 3.20 -12.46 3.60
C HIS A 52 4.27 -13.07 2.68
N GLY A 53 4.13 -14.38 2.41
CA GLY A 53 5.02 -15.13 1.54
C GLY A 53 4.97 -14.62 0.10
N ARG A 54 6.06 -14.80 -0.63
CA ARG A 54 6.19 -14.37 -2.03
C ARG A 54 5.05 -14.88 -2.91
N GLU A 55 4.69 -16.15 -2.75
CA GLU A 55 3.60 -16.77 -3.50
C GLU A 55 2.27 -16.10 -3.21
N MET A 56 1.99 -15.76 -1.95
CA MET A 56 0.75 -15.10 -1.52
C MET A 56 0.65 -13.68 -2.09
N ILE A 57 1.74 -12.91 -2.00
CA ILE A 57 1.83 -11.53 -2.53
C ILE A 57 1.73 -11.51 -4.06
N SER A 58 2.17 -12.57 -4.75
CA SER A 58 2.09 -12.66 -6.22
C SER A 58 0.68 -12.93 -6.75
N GLN A 59 -0.29 -13.23 -5.88
CA GLN A 59 -1.63 -13.61 -6.30
C GLN A 59 -2.40 -12.37 -6.79
N PRO A 60 -3.05 -12.41 -7.97
CA PRO A 60 -3.76 -11.24 -8.50
C PRO A 60 -4.85 -10.68 -7.58
N ARG A 61 -5.45 -11.52 -6.74
CA ARG A 61 -6.49 -11.12 -5.77
C ARG A 61 -5.90 -10.58 -4.45
N ALA A 62 -4.60 -10.71 -4.21
CA ALA A 62 -3.90 -10.08 -3.09
C ALA A 62 -3.69 -8.58 -3.38
N THR A 63 -4.78 -7.82 -3.40
CA THR A 63 -4.78 -6.42 -3.83
C THR A 63 -5.76 -5.57 -3.03
N TRP A 64 -5.75 -4.26 -3.28
CA TRP A 64 -6.63 -3.29 -2.64
C TRP A 64 -8.11 -3.58 -2.85
N GLY A 65 -8.90 -3.44 -1.78
CA GLY A 65 -10.36 -3.57 -1.83
C GLY A 65 -10.88 -5.00 -2.04
N VAL A 66 -10.01 -6.01 -2.15
CA VAL A 66 -10.39 -7.41 -2.39
C VAL A 66 -10.15 -8.25 -1.15
N THR A 67 -11.23 -8.74 -0.55
CA THR A 67 -11.21 -9.68 0.58
C THR A 67 -11.63 -11.08 0.13
N ALA A 68 -12.72 -11.19 -0.62
CA ALA A 68 -13.19 -12.47 -1.14
C ALA A 68 -12.20 -13.07 -2.14
N GLY A 69 -11.77 -14.31 -1.90
CA GLY A 69 -10.80 -15.03 -2.73
C GLY A 69 -9.39 -14.39 -2.73
N ASN A 70 -9.14 -13.44 -1.83
CA ASN A 70 -7.80 -12.95 -1.58
C ASN A 70 -7.11 -13.96 -0.64
N PRO A 71 -6.07 -14.67 -1.10
CA PRO A 71 -5.48 -15.75 -0.33
C PRO A 71 -4.89 -15.29 1.01
N ILE A 72 -4.34 -14.07 1.06
CA ILE A 72 -3.80 -13.47 2.29
C ILE A 72 -4.93 -13.25 3.29
N TRP A 73 -6.02 -12.64 2.83
CA TRP A 73 -7.21 -12.38 3.63
C TRP A 73 -7.88 -13.67 4.09
N ASP A 74 -8.06 -14.64 3.20
CA ASP A 74 -8.71 -15.92 3.49
C ASP A 74 -7.98 -16.67 4.62
N GLU A 75 -6.64 -16.65 4.61
CA GLU A 75 -5.84 -17.25 5.69
C GLU A 75 -5.95 -16.44 7.01
N MET A 76 -5.96 -15.10 6.94
CA MET A 76 -6.23 -14.26 8.12
C MET A 76 -7.60 -14.59 8.73
N CYS A 77 -8.64 -14.71 7.90
CA CYS A 77 -9.99 -15.11 8.31
C CYS A 77 -10.02 -16.50 8.95
N GLU A 78 -9.46 -17.51 8.28
CA GLU A 78 -9.40 -18.89 8.78
C GLU A 78 -8.77 -18.92 10.18
N MET A 79 -7.66 -18.21 10.35
CA MET A 79 -6.94 -18.15 11.62
C MET A 79 -7.72 -17.39 12.69
N ALA A 80 -8.26 -16.22 12.38
CA ALA A 80 -9.00 -15.42 13.35
C ALA A 80 -10.24 -16.17 13.85
N GLN A 81 -10.99 -16.85 12.96
CA GLN A 81 -12.15 -17.65 13.34
C GLN A 81 -11.79 -18.78 14.31
N ARG A 82 -10.65 -19.46 14.11
CA ARG A 82 -10.16 -20.52 15.02
C ARG A 82 -9.86 -20.03 16.43
N THR A 83 -9.72 -18.72 16.64
CA THR A 83 -9.54 -18.14 17.97
C THR A 83 -10.84 -17.88 18.72
N ASN A 84 -12.00 -18.07 18.07
CA ASN A 84 -13.34 -17.82 18.60
C ASN A 84 -13.47 -16.41 19.24
N PRO A 85 -13.25 -15.33 18.48
CA PRO A 85 -13.44 -13.97 18.99
C PRO A 85 -14.89 -13.78 19.44
N THR A 86 -15.06 -13.19 20.63
CA THR A 86 -16.38 -12.92 21.22
C THR A 86 -17.05 -11.72 20.55
N PHE A 87 -16.29 -10.69 20.21
CA PHE A 87 -16.82 -9.44 19.68
C PHE A 87 -15.77 -8.68 18.86
N LEU A 88 -16.22 -7.96 17.85
CA LEU A 88 -15.42 -6.98 17.12
C LEU A 88 -15.96 -5.58 17.40
N VAL A 89 -15.06 -4.61 17.57
CA VAL A 89 -15.37 -3.18 17.45
C VAL A 89 -14.36 -2.57 16.50
N ASN A 90 -14.79 -2.20 15.31
CA ASN A 90 -13.96 -1.47 14.37
C ASN A 90 -14.52 -0.08 14.09
N VAL A 91 -13.62 0.85 13.79
CA VAL A 91 -13.99 2.21 13.43
C VAL A 91 -13.45 2.59 12.07
N THR A 92 -14.04 3.61 11.46
CA THR A 92 -13.46 4.30 10.31
C THR A 92 -13.15 5.73 10.72
N MET A 93 -12.17 6.35 10.07
CA MET A 93 -11.73 7.70 10.41
C MET A 93 -11.61 8.57 9.16
N ASN A 94 -11.76 9.88 9.34
CA ASN A 94 -11.41 10.88 8.32
C ASN A 94 -9.95 11.37 8.51
N ASP A 95 -9.49 12.26 7.63
CA ASP A 95 -8.14 12.84 7.68
C ASP A 95 -7.86 13.62 8.98
N ALA A 96 -8.90 14.12 9.65
CA ALA A 96 -8.81 14.76 10.97
C ALA A 96 -8.80 13.75 12.14
N ARG A 97 -8.70 12.45 11.85
CA ARG A 97 -8.74 11.33 12.81
C ARG A 97 -10.04 11.26 13.64
N GLN A 98 -11.11 11.86 13.13
CA GLN A 98 -12.43 11.79 13.75
C GLN A 98 -13.12 10.51 13.28
N LEU A 99 -13.91 9.89 14.16
CA LEU A 99 -14.68 8.70 13.83
C LEU A 99 -15.75 9.04 12.78
N THR A 100 -15.78 8.29 11.69
CA THR A 100 -16.81 8.40 10.63
C THR A 100 -17.80 7.25 10.66
N GLY A 101 -17.49 6.18 11.41
CA GLY A 101 -18.32 5.00 11.54
C GLY A 101 -17.82 4.10 12.67
N VAL A 102 -18.75 3.35 13.26
CA VAL A 102 -18.48 2.32 14.27
C VAL A 102 -19.22 1.06 13.86
N PHE A 103 -18.48 -0.04 13.73
CA PHE A 103 -18.95 -1.33 13.27
C PHE A 103 -18.64 -2.36 14.35
N ALA A 104 -19.69 -2.82 15.03
CA ALA A 104 -19.55 -3.66 16.20
C ALA A 104 -20.49 -4.88 16.13
N GLY A 105 -19.99 -6.05 16.51
CA GLY A 105 -20.77 -7.29 16.42
C GLY A 105 -19.92 -8.54 16.24
N GLU A 106 -20.49 -9.53 15.56
CA GLU A 106 -19.75 -10.71 15.09
C GLU A 106 -18.67 -10.26 14.09
N MET A 107 -17.48 -10.85 14.20
CA MET A 107 -16.27 -10.36 13.52
C MET A 107 -16.42 -10.20 12.01
N LEU A 108 -16.91 -11.22 11.29
CA LEU A 108 -16.95 -11.15 9.83
C LEU A 108 -18.05 -10.22 9.32
N SER A 109 -19.24 -10.28 9.91
CA SER A 109 -20.37 -9.45 9.52
C SER A 109 -20.15 -7.96 9.83
N ALA A 110 -19.65 -7.63 11.02
CA ALA A 110 -19.32 -6.25 11.38
C ALA A 110 -18.17 -5.70 10.53
N HIS A 111 -17.12 -6.50 10.29
CA HIS A 111 -16.01 -6.10 9.42
C HIS A 111 -16.46 -5.91 7.96
N ALA A 112 -17.31 -6.79 7.44
CA ALA A 112 -17.84 -6.67 6.08
C ALA A 112 -18.68 -5.39 5.89
N ALA A 113 -19.50 -5.03 6.88
CA ALA A 113 -20.26 -3.78 6.86
C ALA A 113 -19.32 -2.55 6.84
N GLY A 114 -18.25 -2.57 7.63
CA GLY A 114 -17.24 -1.52 7.62
C GLY A 114 -16.43 -1.45 6.33
N CYS A 115 -16.09 -2.60 5.73
CA CYS A 115 -15.44 -2.64 4.41
C CYS A 115 -16.32 -2.04 3.32
N ALA A 116 -17.63 -2.34 3.32
CA ALA A 116 -18.56 -1.77 2.36
C ALA A 116 -18.63 -0.25 2.48
N PHE A 117 -18.70 0.27 3.72
CA PHE A 117 -18.67 1.70 3.98
C PHE A 117 -17.36 2.33 3.50
N VAL A 118 -16.19 1.76 3.82
CA VAL A 118 -14.89 2.29 3.36
C VAL A 118 -14.78 2.23 1.84
N ALA A 119 -15.26 1.16 1.21
CA ALA A 119 -15.19 0.99 -0.23
C ALA A 119 -15.91 2.11 -0.98
N GLU A 120 -17.09 2.51 -0.50
CA GLU A 120 -17.88 3.61 -1.08
C GLU A 120 -17.14 4.96 -1.05
N HIS A 121 -16.28 5.18 -0.05
CA HIS A 121 -15.60 6.47 0.16
C HIS A 121 -14.16 6.50 -0.38
N ALA A 122 -13.50 5.35 -0.45
CA ALA A 122 -12.06 5.26 -0.75
C ALA A 122 -11.75 4.65 -2.12
N LEU A 123 -12.65 3.84 -2.71
CA LEU A 123 -12.42 3.24 -4.03
C LEU A 123 -13.00 4.14 -5.11
N VAL A 124 -12.14 4.65 -5.99
CA VAL A 124 -12.54 5.58 -7.06
C VAL A 124 -12.36 4.89 -8.40
N SER A 125 -13.42 4.79 -9.20
CA SER A 125 -13.32 4.20 -10.54
C SER A 125 -12.85 5.21 -11.58
N VAL A 126 -11.99 4.78 -12.50
CA VAL A 126 -11.51 5.57 -13.64
C VAL A 126 -11.66 4.76 -14.94
N GLU A 127 -11.91 5.46 -16.04
CA GLU A 127 -12.26 4.82 -17.32
C GLU A 127 -11.07 4.20 -18.06
N ALA A 128 -9.87 4.77 -17.93
CA ALA A 128 -8.70 4.27 -18.63
C ALA A 128 -7.39 4.62 -17.91
N PRO A 129 -6.29 3.88 -18.17
CA PRO A 129 -4.98 4.15 -17.58
C PRO A 129 -4.38 5.50 -18.02
N TYR A 130 -3.47 6.05 -17.21
CA TYR A 130 -2.74 7.30 -17.43
C TYR A 130 -1.28 7.06 -17.83
N ASP A 131 -0.69 8.04 -18.51
CA ASP A 131 0.71 8.03 -18.92
C ASP A 131 1.63 8.37 -17.75
N VAL A 132 1.24 9.37 -16.96
CA VAL A 132 1.94 9.82 -15.76
C VAL A 132 0.96 9.87 -14.58
N VAL A 133 1.33 9.31 -13.44
CA VAL A 133 0.55 9.39 -12.20
C VAL A 133 1.41 9.98 -11.10
N ILE A 134 0.95 11.09 -10.52
CA ILE A 134 1.54 11.70 -9.33
C ILE A 134 0.77 11.20 -8.12
N THR A 135 1.48 10.80 -7.07
CA THR A 135 0.86 10.36 -5.82
C THR A 135 1.67 10.82 -4.62
N THR A 136 1.05 10.75 -3.44
CA THR A 136 1.72 10.94 -2.15
C THR A 136 1.54 9.71 -1.25
N ASN A 137 2.04 9.78 -0.01
CA ASN A 137 1.73 8.79 1.02
C ASN A 137 0.94 9.38 2.21
N SER A 138 0.05 10.35 1.94
CA SER A 138 -0.87 10.96 2.92
C SER A 138 -0.21 11.71 4.09
N GLY A 139 1.02 12.20 3.91
CA GLY A 139 1.72 13.04 4.88
C GLY A 139 2.06 12.33 6.19
N TYR A 140 2.58 13.10 7.16
CA TYR A 140 3.04 12.55 8.43
C TYR A 140 1.85 12.05 9.29
N PRO A 141 1.96 10.87 9.94
CA PRO A 141 3.13 9.98 10.03
C PRO A 141 3.18 8.88 8.95
N LEU A 142 2.25 8.88 8.00
CA LEU A 142 2.14 7.83 6.98
C LEU A 142 3.28 7.90 5.96
N ASP A 143 3.90 9.05 5.76
CA ASP A 143 5.03 9.25 4.84
C ASP A 143 6.40 9.37 5.54
N GLN A 144 6.51 8.93 6.81
CA GLN A 144 7.70 9.12 7.64
C GLN A 144 8.98 8.50 7.09
N ASN A 145 8.92 7.45 6.27
CA ASN A 145 10.09 6.82 5.64
C ASN A 145 9.77 6.22 4.26
N LEU A 146 10.83 5.92 3.49
CA LEU A 146 10.69 5.41 2.12
C LEU A 146 10.00 4.03 2.04
N TYR A 147 10.06 3.21 3.09
CA TYR A 147 9.34 1.95 3.10
C TYR A 147 7.83 2.17 3.00
N GLN A 148 7.28 3.13 3.74
CA GLN A 148 5.82 3.34 3.75
C GLN A 148 5.27 3.82 2.41
N THR A 149 6.08 4.54 1.61
CA THR A 149 5.65 5.11 0.33
C THR A 149 5.26 4.07 -0.71
N ILE A 150 5.70 2.81 -0.56
CA ILE A 150 5.30 1.73 -1.47
C ILE A 150 3.79 1.52 -1.46
N LYS A 151 3.08 1.84 -0.36
CA LYS A 151 1.62 1.82 -0.33
C LYS A 151 1.05 2.79 -1.36
N GLY A 152 1.35 4.08 -1.26
CA GLY A 152 0.87 5.10 -2.21
C GLY A 152 1.29 4.82 -3.66
N LEU A 153 2.52 4.34 -3.88
CA LEU A 153 2.98 3.89 -5.20
C LEU A 153 2.15 2.74 -5.75
N SER A 154 1.82 1.74 -4.93
CA SER A 154 1.04 0.58 -5.36
C SER A 154 -0.41 0.95 -5.71
N ALA A 155 -0.98 1.96 -5.05
CA ALA A 155 -2.29 2.52 -5.43
C ALA A 155 -2.20 3.22 -6.79
N ALA A 156 -1.20 4.08 -6.99
CA ALA A 156 -0.97 4.76 -8.27
C ALA A 156 -0.69 3.79 -9.42
N ALA A 157 0.03 2.70 -9.13
CA ALA A 157 0.32 1.65 -10.08
C ALA A 157 -0.94 0.96 -10.62
N ARG A 158 -2.10 1.07 -9.96
CA ARG A 158 -3.37 0.52 -10.48
C ARG A 158 -3.83 1.19 -11.76
N VAL A 159 -3.49 2.48 -11.95
CA VAL A 159 -4.03 3.29 -13.05
C VAL A 159 -2.96 3.88 -13.95
N VAL A 160 -1.66 3.63 -13.71
CA VAL A 160 -0.63 3.88 -14.72
C VAL A 160 -0.68 2.81 -15.81
N ARG A 161 -0.48 3.20 -17.07
CA ARG A 161 -0.29 2.24 -18.16
C ARG A 161 1.06 1.51 -18.02
N PRO A 162 1.21 0.29 -18.56
CA PRO A 162 2.52 -0.33 -18.70
C PRO A 162 3.50 0.59 -19.44
N GLY A 163 4.71 0.75 -18.91
CA GLY A 163 5.75 1.66 -19.42
C GLY A 163 5.43 3.15 -19.23
N GLY A 164 4.47 3.51 -18.37
CA GLY A 164 4.24 4.90 -17.95
C GLY A 164 5.19 5.34 -16.83
N ALA A 165 4.89 6.48 -16.21
CA ALA A 165 5.67 7.02 -15.09
C ALA A 165 4.84 7.22 -13.82
N LEU A 166 5.45 6.94 -12.68
CA LEU A 166 4.93 7.25 -11.35
C LEU A 166 5.82 8.29 -10.68
N VAL A 167 5.21 9.29 -10.06
CA VAL A 167 5.91 10.31 -9.26
C VAL A 167 5.41 10.23 -7.83
N MET A 168 6.27 9.79 -6.91
CA MET A 168 5.99 9.79 -5.47
C MET A 168 6.50 11.07 -4.83
N CYS A 169 5.61 11.82 -4.17
CA CYS A 169 5.96 12.96 -3.34
C CYS A 169 5.73 12.60 -1.86
N ALA A 170 6.81 12.49 -1.08
CA ALA A 170 6.75 12.10 0.34
C ALA A 170 7.88 12.73 1.15
N ALA A 171 7.61 13.13 2.40
CA ALA A 171 8.60 13.77 3.25
C ALA A 171 9.77 12.83 3.59
N CYS A 172 9.47 11.57 3.96
CA CYS A 172 10.44 10.55 4.36
C CYS A 172 11.47 11.06 5.38
N ASN A 173 11.01 11.75 6.44
CA ASN A 173 11.88 12.39 7.43
C ASN A 173 12.82 11.42 8.17
N ASP A 174 12.44 10.15 8.32
CA ASP A 174 13.29 9.09 8.88
C ASP A 174 14.17 8.40 7.80
N GLY A 175 14.10 8.88 6.56
CA GLY A 175 14.96 8.47 5.44
C GLY A 175 14.66 7.08 4.87
N LEU A 176 15.70 6.48 4.31
CA LEU A 176 15.74 5.07 3.90
C LEU A 176 15.95 4.23 5.17
N PRO A 177 15.01 3.34 5.54
CA PRO A 177 15.12 2.61 6.80
C PRO A 177 16.45 1.88 6.97
N ASN A 178 17.12 2.15 8.09
CA ASN A 178 18.37 1.49 8.51
C ASN A 178 18.13 0.28 9.43
N HIS A 179 16.86 -0.01 9.72
CA HIS A 179 16.40 -1.18 10.46
C HIS A 179 15.59 -2.13 9.55
N GLY A 180 15.39 -3.36 10.01
CA GLY A 180 14.73 -4.38 9.18
C GLY A 180 15.62 -4.81 8.02
N LYS A 181 15.01 -5.38 6.97
CA LYS A 181 15.71 -5.94 5.82
C LYS A 181 15.44 -5.19 4.52
N TYR A 182 14.54 -4.20 4.52
CA TYR A 182 14.14 -3.47 3.32
C TYR A 182 15.32 -2.95 2.47
N ALA A 183 16.18 -2.08 3.04
CA ALA A 183 17.30 -1.50 2.30
C ALA A 183 18.34 -2.56 1.89
N GLU A 184 18.59 -3.56 2.76
CA GLU A 184 19.51 -4.67 2.49
C GLU A 184 19.04 -5.50 1.30
N LEU A 185 17.76 -5.86 1.22
CA LEU A 185 17.19 -6.66 0.14
C LEU A 185 17.23 -5.93 -1.20
N LEU A 186 16.95 -4.62 -1.21
CA LEU A 186 17.08 -3.79 -2.42
C LEU A 186 18.53 -3.76 -2.91
N GLN A 187 19.48 -3.60 -1.99
CA GLN A 187 20.91 -3.60 -2.33
C GLN A 187 21.38 -4.96 -2.84
N GLN A 188 20.98 -6.06 -2.20
CA GLN A 188 21.33 -7.41 -2.64
C GLN A 188 20.73 -7.76 -4.01
N GLY A 189 19.50 -7.32 -4.27
CA GLY A 189 18.86 -7.50 -5.58
C GLY A 189 19.45 -6.62 -6.67
N GLY A 190 19.92 -5.41 -6.35
CA GLY A 190 20.61 -4.48 -7.25
C GLY A 190 19.78 -3.92 -8.42
N SER A 191 18.58 -4.47 -8.66
CA SER A 191 17.60 -4.06 -9.68
C SER A 191 16.23 -4.64 -9.33
N PRO A 192 15.11 -4.10 -9.85
CA PRO A 192 13.78 -4.68 -9.64
C PRO A 192 13.71 -6.16 -10.03
N GLN A 193 14.29 -6.54 -11.17
CA GLN A 193 14.38 -7.94 -11.62
C GLN A 193 15.22 -8.79 -10.66
N GLY A 194 16.37 -8.27 -10.22
CA GLY A 194 17.26 -8.97 -9.29
C GLY A 194 16.65 -9.15 -7.90
N VAL A 195 15.86 -8.17 -7.41
CA VAL A 195 15.06 -8.32 -6.19
C VAL A 195 14.07 -9.47 -6.35
N LEU A 196 13.27 -9.49 -7.42
CA LEU A 196 12.33 -10.60 -7.63
C LEU A 196 13.05 -11.95 -7.78
N ALA A 197 14.21 -11.99 -8.43
CA ALA A 197 15.04 -13.20 -8.54
C ALA A 197 15.55 -13.68 -7.18
N LEU A 198 16.08 -12.78 -6.35
CA LEU A 198 16.50 -13.07 -4.97
C LEU A 198 15.35 -13.68 -4.17
N LEU A 199 14.17 -13.04 -4.19
CA LEU A 199 12.98 -13.54 -3.51
C LEU A 199 12.41 -14.84 -4.10
N SER A 200 12.91 -15.31 -5.27
CA SER A 200 12.44 -16.54 -5.91
C SER A 200 13.24 -17.76 -5.46
N GLN A 201 14.35 -17.54 -4.76
CA GLN A 201 15.25 -18.62 -4.40
C GLN A 201 14.54 -19.62 -3.48
N PRO A 202 14.71 -20.94 -3.68
CA PRO A 202 14.09 -21.94 -2.83
C PRO A 202 14.41 -21.72 -1.34
N GLY A 203 13.39 -21.69 -0.50
CA GLY A 203 13.53 -21.48 0.94
C GLY A 203 13.79 -20.03 1.36
N PHE A 204 13.80 -19.07 0.44
CA PHE A 204 13.96 -17.67 0.78
C PHE A 204 12.78 -17.18 1.62
N SER A 205 13.09 -16.63 2.79
CA SER A 205 12.13 -15.97 3.67
C SER A 205 12.86 -14.90 4.47
N ALA A 206 12.41 -13.66 4.35
CA ALA A 206 12.98 -12.54 5.09
C ALA A 206 11.89 -11.58 5.56
N HIS A 207 12.16 -10.90 6.68
CA HIS A 207 11.40 -9.72 7.06
C HIS A 207 11.37 -8.71 5.90
N ASP A 208 10.31 -7.92 5.79
CA ASP A 208 10.15 -6.88 4.75
C ASP A 208 10.13 -7.35 3.29
N GLN A 209 10.22 -8.66 3.01
CA GLN A 209 10.27 -9.18 1.64
C GLN A 209 9.06 -8.76 0.79
N TRP A 210 7.87 -8.70 1.39
CA TRP A 210 6.63 -8.31 0.72
C TRP A 210 6.71 -6.87 0.20
N GLN A 211 7.40 -5.99 0.93
CA GLN A 211 7.50 -4.59 0.56
C GLN A 211 8.37 -4.41 -0.67
N VAL A 212 9.57 -5.02 -0.66
CA VAL A 212 10.49 -4.95 -1.80
C VAL A 212 9.96 -5.73 -3.01
N GLN A 213 9.15 -6.78 -2.80
CA GLN A 213 8.45 -7.47 -3.86
C GLN A 213 7.44 -6.57 -4.57
N ILE A 214 6.55 -5.92 -3.82
CA ILE A 214 5.55 -5.01 -4.39
C ILE A 214 6.24 -3.82 -5.06
N GLN A 215 7.27 -3.26 -4.43
CA GLN A 215 8.08 -2.21 -5.05
C GLN A 215 8.64 -2.65 -6.41
N ALA A 216 9.29 -3.81 -6.47
CA ALA A 216 9.88 -4.30 -7.70
C ALA A 216 8.82 -4.55 -8.78
N GLN A 217 7.65 -5.12 -8.42
CA GLN A 217 6.53 -5.29 -9.35
C GLN A 217 6.03 -3.95 -9.92
N VAL A 218 5.94 -2.91 -9.09
CA VAL A 218 5.58 -1.56 -9.52
C VAL A 218 6.63 -1.00 -10.48
N GLN A 219 7.92 -1.15 -10.16
CA GLN A 219 9.04 -0.65 -10.97
C GLN A 219 9.21 -1.41 -12.30
N LEU A 220 8.78 -2.67 -12.37
CA LEU A 220 8.71 -3.41 -13.63
C LEU A 220 7.56 -2.97 -14.53
N LYS A 221 6.50 -2.39 -13.94
CA LYS A 221 5.35 -1.86 -14.68
C LYS A 221 5.60 -0.45 -15.21
N ALA A 222 6.26 0.41 -14.43
CA ALA A 222 6.40 1.83 -14.72
C ALA A 222 7.71 2.39 -14.16
N ASP A 223 8.23 3.44 -14.80
CA ASP A 223 9.38 4.19 -14.28
C ASP A 223 8.95 4.97 -13.03
N VAL A 224 9.71 4.86 -11.93
CA VAL A 224 9.34 5.47 -10.65
C VAL A 224 10.33 6.57 -10.25
N TYR A 225 9.78 7.77 -10.12
CA TYR A 225 10.46 8.98 -9.69
C TYR A 225 10.07 9.31 -8.25
N VAL A 226 11.03 9.69 -7.42
CA VAL A 226 10.80 10.04 -6.02
C VAL A 226 11.24 11.47 -5.77
N HIS A 227 10.33 12.24 -5.22
CA HIS A 227 10.57 13.57 -4.66
C HIS A 227 10.45 13.52 -3.14
N SER A 228 11.51 13.88 -2.44
CA SER A 228 11.54 13.88 -0.98
C SER A 228 12.56 14.86 -0.41
N GLY A 229 12.18 15.53 0.69
CA GLY A 229 13.07 16.40 1.46
C GLY A 229 13.96 15.65 2.46
N GLY A 230 13.49 14.52 2.99
CA GLY A 230 14.21 13.69 3.97
C GLY A 230 15.17 12.66 3.37
N LEU A 231 15.32 12.63 2.03
CA LEU A 231 16.19 11.68 1.32
C LEU A 231 17.26 12.39 0.49
N SER A 232 18.49 11.86 0.53
CA SER A 232 19.51 12.21 -0.45
C SER A 232 19.20 11.54 -1.81
N ASP A 233 19.77 12.06 -2.89
CA ASP A 233 19.67 11.39 -4.19
C ASP A 233 20.27 9.98 -4.16
N ASP A 234 21.32 9.78 -3.35
CA ASP A 234 21.99 8.50 -3.21
C ASP A 234 21.11 7.50 -2.45
N ASP A 235 20.37 7.93 -1.43
CA ASP A 235 19.39 7.06 -0.76
C ASP A 235 18.29 6.60 -1.72
N ILE A 236 17.78 7.53 -2.54
CA ILE A 236 16.77 7.23 -3.56
C ILE A 236 17.32 6.23 -4.58
N ARG A 237 18.54 6.45 -5.10
CA ARG A 237 19.19 5.54 -6.06
C ARG A 237 19.53 4.18 -5.45
N ARG A 238 20.02 4.14 -4.20
CA ARG A 238 20.28 2.90 -3.45
C ARG A 238 19.01 2.08 -3.23
N ALA A 239 17.86 2.75 -3.13
CA ALA A 239 16.55 2.13 -3.09
C ALA A 239 15.97 1.83 -4.49
N LEU A 240 16.78 1.91 -5.55
CA LEU A 240 16.44 1.60 -6.94
C LEU A 240 15.45 2.57 -7.60
N PHE A 241 15.27 3.78 -7.07
CA PHE A 241 14.39 4.81 -7.62
C PHE A 241 15.17 5.89 -8.39
N THR A 242 14.45 6.71 -9.17
CA THR A 242 15.02 7.90 -9.83
C THR A 242 14.71 9.16 -9.01
N PRO A 243 15.72 9.94 -8.56
CA PRO A 243 15.48 11.21 -7.88
C PRO A 243 14.81 12.25 -8.77
N LEU A 244 13.87 13.01 -8.21
CA LEU A 244 13.19 14.12 -8.88
C LEU A 244 13.17 15.36 -7.97
N ARG A 245 14.07 16.32 -8.18
CA ARG A 245 14.24 17.50 -7.31
C ARG A 245 13.26 18.65 -7.61
N GLN A 246 12.93 18.89 -8.88
CA GLN A 246 12.18 20.08 -9.32
C GLN A 246 10.66 19.94 -9.26
N ALA A 247 10.13 18.94 -8.54
CA ALA A 247 8.67 18.75 -8.38
C ALA A 247 8.07 19.51 -7.18
N GLN A 248 8.92 20.11 -6.32
CA GLN A 248 8.60 20.61 -4.97
C GLN A 248 7.26 21.34 -4.87
N ASP A 249 7.12 22.50 -5.51
CA ASP A 249 6.02 23.38 -5.13
C ASP A 249 4.71 23.13 -5.88
N SER A 250 4.77 22.63 -7.11
CA SER A 250 3.54 22.47 -7.92
C SER A 250 2.94 21.08 -7.83
N ALA A 251 3.75 20.00 -7.68
CA ALA A 251 3.20 18.66 -7.49
C ALA A 251 2.55 18.51 -6.11
N LEU A 252 3.11 19.15 -5.07
CA LEU A 252 2.49 19.25 -3.75
C LEU A 252 1.23 20.13 -3.79
N ARG A 253 1.23 21.29 -4.46
CA ARG A 253 0.00 22.11 -4.66
C ARG A 253 -1.07 21.40 -5.50
N LEU A 254 -0.68 20.56 -6.46
CA LEU A 254 -1.60 19.71 -7.23
C LEU A 254 -2.19 18.59 -6.35
N ALA A 255 -1.40 18.10 -5.39
CA ALA A 255 -1.81 17.14 -4.38
C ALA A 255 -2.52 17.76 -3.15
N GLU A 256 -2.62 19.09 -3.06
CA GLU A 256 -3.48 19.77 -2.07
C GLU A 256 -4.95 19.62 -2.51
N GLY A 257 -5.65 18.67 -1.90
CA GLY A 257 -7.07 18.38 -2.12
C GLY A 257 -7.38 16.90 -1.90
N THR A 258 -8.63 16.53 -1.67
CA THR A 258 -9.03 15.13 -1.39
C THR A 258 -9.49 14.36 -2.62
N ALA A 259 -9.62 15.01 -3.78
CA ALA A 259 -10.18 14.43 -4.99
C ALA A 259 -9.10 14.13 -6.05
N LEU A 260 -9.31 13.03 -6.78
CA LEU A 260 -8.59 12.69 -8.01
C LEU A 260 -8.68 13.86 -9.00
N ARG A 261 -7.54 14.43 -9.42
CA ARG A 261 -7.53 15.48 -10.44
C ARG A 261 -7.11 14.89 -11.79
N LEU A 262 -8.00 15.01 -12.77
CA LEU A 262 -7.71 14.74 -14.17
C LEU A 262 -7.18 16.04 -14.77
N ALA A 263 -5.90 16.09 -15.14
CA ALA A 263 -5.37 17.27 -15.80
C ALA A 263 -5.80 17.27 -17.28
N GLN A 264 -7.09 17.54 -17.52
CA GLN A 264 -7.55 18.16 -18.77
C GLN A 264 -7.72 19.68 -18.60
N ASP A 265 -7.65 20.19 -17.37
CA ASP A 265 -7.73 21.63 -17.09
C ASP A 265 -6.39 22.34 -17.35
N SER A 266 -6.38 23.12 -18.42
CA SER A 266 -5.25 23.87 -19.01
C SER A 266 -4.71 25.05 -18.19
N ALA A 267 -5.02 25.13 -16.89
CA ALA A 267 -4.75 26.32 -16.06
C ALA A 267 -3.60 26.18 -15.05
N LEU A 268 -2.98 25.01 -14.93
CA LEU A 268 -1.88 24.77 -13.97
C LEU A 268 -0.52 24.80 -14.69
N SER A 269 0.33 25.76 -14.32
CA SER A 269 1.74 25.74 -14.70
C SER A 269 2.39 24.52 -14.05
N LEU A 270 2.82 23.58 -14.88
CA LEU A 270 3.56 22.40 -14.43
C LEU A 270 5.05 22.76 -14.31
N PRO A 271 5.78 22.21 -13.32
CA PRO A 271 7.23 22.32 -13.29
C PRO A 271 7.82 21.67 -14.54
N ALA A 272 8.92 22.23 -15.05
CA ALA A 272 9.61 21.73 -16.24
C ALA A 272 9.92 20.22 -16.19
N ALA A 273 10.19 19.69 -14.98
CA ALA A 273 10.40 18.27 -14.78
C ALA A 273 9.15 17.43 -15.10
N LEU A 274 7.95 17.87 -14.72
CA LEU A 274 6.69 17.20 -15.08
C LEU A 274 6.38 17.35 -16.57
N GLU A 275 6.62 18.53 -17.17
CA GLU A 275 6.46 18.73 -18.62
C GLU A 275 7.36 17.79 -19.43
N SER A 276 8.59 17.58 -18.98
CA SER A 276 9.51 16.61 -19.58
C SER A 276 8.98 15.17 -19.48
N LEU A 277 8.37 14.80 -18.35
CA LEU A 277 7.72 13.48 -18.22
C LEU A 277 6.53 13.36 -19.17
N LEU A 278 5.65 14.37 -19.25
CA LEU A 278 4.49 14.31 -20.15
C LEU A 278 4.91 14.26 -21.63
N THR A 279 5.99 14.95 -21.99
CA THR A 279 6.57 14.86 -23.34
C THR A 279 7.13 13.47 -23.62
N ARG A 280 7.76 12.82 -22.62
CA ARG A 280 8.37 11.49 -22.77
C ARG A 280 7.35 10.35 -22.75
N TYR A 281 6.39 10.38 -21.83
CA TYR A 281 5.47 9.27 -21.56
C TYR A 281 4.10 9.47 -22.20
N GLY A 282 3.68 10.71 -22.45
CA GLY A 282 2.37 11.03 -23.00
C GLY A 282 1.58 12.00 -22.12
N PRO A 283 0.52 12.60 -22.66
CA PRO A 283 -0.14 13.76 -22.08
C PRO A 283 -1.11 13.42 -20.93
N ARG A 284 -1.49 12.15 -20.73
CA ARG A 284 -2.52 11.81 -19.73
C ARG A 284 -1.93 11.79 -18.33
N LEU A 285 -2.21 12.83 -17.56
CA LEU A 285 -1.79 12.98 -16.18
C LEU A 285 -2.94 12.69 -15.20
N CYS A 286 -2.63 11.96 -14.14
CA CYS A 286 -3.48 11.75 -12.98
C CYS A 286 -2.75 12.16 -11.69
N VAL A 287 -3.47 12.80 -10.77
CA VAL A 287 -2.94 13.17 -9.44
C VAL A 287 -3.77 12.50 -8.36
N ILE A 288 -3.11 11.71 -7.51
CA ILE A 288 -3.69 11.00 -6.37
C ILE A 288 -3.14 11.62 -5.08
N PRO A 289 -3.86 12.57 -4.47
CA PRO A 289 -3.33 13.37 -3.38
C PRO A 289 -3.10 12.57 -2.09
N ASN A 290 -3.83 11.49 -1.88
CA ASN A 290 -3.76 10.63 -0.69
C ASN A 290 -3.63 9.16 -1.10
N GLY A 291 -2.49 8.77 -1.67
CA GLY A 291 -2.26 7.45 -2.29
C GLY A 291 -2.81 6.24 -1.51
N PRO A 292 -2.50 6.08 -0.20
CA PRO A 292 -2.99 4.93 0.56
C PRO A 292 -4.46 5.04 1.02
N GLN A 293 -5.10 6.21 0.90
CA GLN A 293 -6.48 6.45 1.36
C GLN A 293 -7.48 6.58 0.20
N VAL A 294 -7.01 6.91 -1.00
CA VAL A 294 -7.82 6.98 -2.24
C VAL A 294 -7.25 5.99 -3.24
N ILE A 295 -7.99 4.91 -3.48
CA ILE A 295 -7.53 3.80 -4.30
C ILE A 295 -8.24 3.85 -5.65
N PRO A 296 -7.54 4.26 -6.71
CA PRO A 296 -8.13 4.29 -8.03
C PRO A 296 -8.22 2.87 -8.61
N THR A 297 -9.33 2.57 -9.27
CA THR A 297 -9.62 1.27 -9.88
C THR A 297 -10.03 1.48 -11.34
N LEU A 298 -9.53 0.65 -12.25
CA LEU A 298 -10.00 0.70 -13.64
C LEU A 298 -11.41 0.10 -13.70
N LEU A 299 -12.35 0.79 -14.35
CA LEU A 299 -13.62 0.18 -14.72
C LEU A 299 -13.33 -1.04 -15.60
N GLN A 300 -13.85 -2.19 -15.20
CA GLN A 300 -13.81 -3.38 -16.06
C GLN A 300 -14.79 -3.13 -17.20
N SER A 301 -14.26 -3.04 -18.43
CA SER A 301 -15.04 -3.00 -19.68
C SER A 301 -15.77 -4.30 -19.91
#